data_AF-A0A379WZK1-F1
#
_entry.id   AF-A0A379WZK1-F1
#
_cell.length_a   1.000
_cell.length_b   1.000
_cell.length_c   1.000
_cell.angle_alpha   90.00
_cell.angle_beta   90.00
_cell.angle_gamma   90.00
#
_symmetry.space_group_name_H-M   'P 1'
#
loop_
_entity.id
_entity.type
_entity.pdbx_description
1 polymer ?
#
loop_
_entity_poly.entity_id
_entity_poly.type
_entity_poly.pdbx_seq_one_letter_code
_entity_poly.pdbx_strand_id
1 'polypeptide(L)' 'MAIRNAYKLLYRSGKTLDEAKLEIAELAEKHPEVKAFTEFFERSTRGPIR' A
#
# COMPACT_ATOMS: atom_id res chain seq x y z
N MET A 1 -4.33 11.54 7.22
CA MET A 1 -3.14 11.36 6.36
C MET A 1 -3.18 9.95 5.78
N ALA A 2 -3.68 9.82 4.55
CA ALA A 2 -3.93 8.52 3.92
C ALA A 2 -2.62 7.76 3.63
N ILE A 3 -1.57 8.48 3.23
CA ILE A 3 -0.21 7.94 3.05
C ILE A 3 0.33 7.28 4.34
N ARG A 4 0.13 7.91 5.50
CA ARG A 4 0.59 7.37 6.79
C ARG A 4 -0.15 6.08 7.17
N ASN A 5 -1.41 5.96 6.78
CA ASN A 5 -2.20 4.74 6.99
C ASN A 5 -1.71 3.62 6.07
N ALA A 6 -1.46 3.90 4.79
CA ALA A 6 -0.87 2.94 3.86
C ALA A 6 0.49 2.41 4.34
N TYR A 7 1.37 3.29 4.84
CA TYR A 7 2.66 2.88 5.40
C TYR A 7 2.52 1.98 6.64
N LYS A 8 1.61 2.33 7.55
CA LYS A 8 1.30 1.47 8.71
C LYS A 8 0.75 0.12 8.29
N LEU A 9 -0.10 0.09 7.27
CA LEU A 9 -0.66 -1.14 6.71
C LEU A 9 0.42 -2.08 6.17
N LEU A 10 1.41 -1.51 5.48
CA LEU A 10 2.51 -2.27 4.90
C LEU A 10 3.51 -2.77 5.94
N TYR A 11 3.92 -1.92 6.88
CA TYR A 11 5.06 -2.20 7.76
C TYR A 11 4.69 -2.52 9.21
N ARG A 12 3.50 -2.11 9.67
CA ARG A 12 3.13 -2.16 11.10
C ARG A 12 1.92 -3.04 11.38
N SER A 13 1.09 -3.34 10.39
CA SER A 13 -0.09 -4.20 10.57
C SER A 13 0.25 -5.70 10.59
N GLY A 14 1.49 -6.10 10.26
CA GLY A 14 1.91 -7.51 10.21
C GLY A 14 1.22 -8.32 9.11
N LYS A 15 0.39 -7.68 8.28
CA LYS A 15 -0.33 -8.27 7.15
C LYS A 15 0.63 -8.71 6.05
N THR A 16 0.17 -9.64 5.24
CA THR A 16 0.86 -10.01 4.01
C THR A 16 0.79 -8.85 3.00
N LEU A 17 1.67 -8.87 2.01
CA LEU A 17 1.70 -7.82 0.99
C LEU A 17 0.41 -7.77 0.18
N ASP A 18 -0.16 -8.92 -0.14
CA ASP A 18 -1.43 -9.02 -0.87
C ASP A 18 -2.59 -8.41 -0.08
N GLU A 19 -2.68 -8.67 1.24
CA GLU A 19 -3.69 -8.06 2.10
C GLU A 19 -3.51 -6.54 2.23
N ALA A 20 -2.26 -6.08 2.40
CA ALA A 20 -1.96 -4.66 2.48
C ALA A 20 -2.27 -3.95 1.15
N LYS A 21 -1.97 -4.58 0.00
CA LYS A 21 -2.31 -4.05 -1.32
C LYS A 21 -3.82 -3.87 -1.49
N LEU A 22 -4.62 -4.81 -1.01
CA LEU A 22 -6.07 -4.75 -1.10
C LEU A 22 -6.63 -3.54 -0.33
N GLU A 23 -6.22 -3.35 0.93
CA GLU A 23 -6.66 -2.19 1.72
C GLU A 23 -6.12 -0.86 1.18
N ILE A 24 -4.90 -0.86 0.62
CA ILE A 24 -4.31 0.32 -0.01
C ILE A 24 -5.06 0.68 -1.30
N ALA A 25 -5.56 -0.30 -2.06
CA ALA A 25 -6.40 -0.08 -3.23
C ALA A 25 -7.75 0.56 -2.85
N GLU A 26 -8.40 0.07 -1.78
CA GLU A 26 -9.62 0.70 -1.25
C GLU A 26 -9.37 2.13 -0.74
N LEU A 27 -8.22 2.37 -0.10
CA LEU A 27 -7.79 3.71 0.28
C LEU A 27 -7.52 4.60 -0.94
N ALA A 28 -7.00 4.04 -2.02
CA ALA A 28 -6.69 4.76 -3.25
C ALA A 28 -7.95 5.24 -3.99
N GLU A 29 -9.08 4.53 -3.87
CA GLU A 29 -10.36 5.02 -4.39
C GLU A 29 -10.84 6.30 -3.71
N LYS A 30 -10.58 6.43 -2.40
CA LYS A 30 -10.96 7.60 -1.61
C LYS A 30 -9.89 8.70 -1.62
N HIS A 31 -8.63 8.31 -1.79
CA HIS A 31 -7.46 9.17 -1.69
C HIS A 31 -6.52 8.93 -2.87
N PRO A 32 -6.60 9.73 -3.96
CA PRO A 32 -5.77 9.53 -5.14
C PRO A 32 -4.26 9.67 -4.86
N GLU A 33 -3.88 10.37 -3.78
CA GLU A 33 -2.49 10.44 -3.28
C GLU A 33 -1.90 9.07 -2.91
N VAL A 34 -2.73 8.09 -2.53
CA VAL A 34 -2.29 6.73 -2.16
C VAL A 34 -2.14 5.83 -3.39
N LYS A 35 -2.80 6.17 -4.50
CA LYS A 35 -2.73 5.39 -5.76
C LYS A 35 -1.31 5.24 -6.29
N ALA A 36 -0.47 6.26 -6.09
CA ALA A 36 0.95 6.23 -6.45
C ALA A 36 1.73 5.11 -5.74
N PHE A 37 1.34 4.74 -4.51
CA PHE A 37 1.92 3.59 -3.82
C PHE A 37 1.49 2.28 -4.48
N THR A 38 0.21 2.10 -4.80
CA THR A 38 -0.30 0.90 -5.47
C THR A 38 0.38 0.67 -6.82
N GLU A 39 0.48 1.72 -7.65
CA GLU A 39 1.17 1.65 -8.94
C GLU A 39 2.66 1.35 -8.79
N PHE A 40 3.33 1.91 -7.77
CA PHE A 40 4.72 1.60 -7.47
C PHE A 40 4.91 0.12 -7.13
N PHE A 41 3.99 -0.46 -6.35
CA PHE A 41 4.04 -1.89 -5.98
C PHE A 41 3.63 -2.84 -7.10
N GLU A 42 2.78 -2.42 -8.04
CA GLU A 42 2.47 -3.21 -9.24
C GLU A 42 3.66 -3.25 -10.21
N ARG A 43 4.40 -2.15 -10.31
CA ARG A 43 5.61 -2.08 -11.15
C ARG A 43 6.83 -2.74 -10.49
N SER A 44 6.87 -2.79 -9.16
CA SER A 44 7.97 -3.41 -8.43
C SER A 44 7.85 -4.94 -8.43
N THR A 45 8.52 -5.59 -9.37
CA THR A 45 8.69 -7.06 -9.43
C THR A 45 9.61 -7.60 -8.33
N ARG A 46 10.29 -6.73 -7.59
CA ARG A 46 11.04 -7.07 -6.38
C ARG A 46 10.17 -6.75 -5.17
N GLY A 47 10.02 -7.73 -4.27
CA GLY A 47 9.29 -7.55 -3.02
C GLY A 47 9.83 -6.33 -2.24
N PRO A 48 8.97 -5.61 -1.49
CA PRO A 48 9.41 -4.49 -0.69
C PRO A 48 10.48 -4.89 0.31
N ILE A 49 11.42 -3.96 0.51
CA ILE A 49 12.46 -4.06 1.54
C ILE A 49 11.72 -4.07 2.89
N ARG A 50 11.87 -5.17 3.64
CA ARG A 50 11.27 -5.37 4.96
C ARG A 50 12.26 -5.03 6.06
#